data_AF-R4FN82-F1
#
_entry.id   AF-R4FN82-F1
#
_cell.length_a   1.000
_cell.length_b   1.000
_cell.length_c   1.000
_cell.angle_alpha   90.00
_cell.angle_beta   90.00
_cell.angle_gamma   90.00
#
_symmetry.space_group_name_H-M   'P 1'
#
loop_
_entity.id
_entity.type
_entity.pdbx_description
1 polymer ?
#
loop_
_entity_poly.entity_id
_entity_poly.type
_entity_poly.pdbx_seq_one_letter_code
_entity_poly.pdbx_strand_id
1 'polypeptide(L)'
;MNTVLIILGTIAFAFAEQPPTVQECLNLTAKANFEPQNYFKGVWYLSYIKYADPTGICRVSKLDTLSDGSVQKKTYGYTESGKGTDFFHVNCNGTLKSGGAIVSFHCEQSGNEGGEPIKFEMDGKVLETDYNNFSVYYICYKSGENLKENFLVASRHKGGEVTDDSKIAETLKTHGQYLDKFVSNKNVICKDHPDF
;
A
#
# COMPACT_ATOMS: atom_id res chain seq x y z
N MET A 1 53.82 12.04 -14.99
CA MET A 1 52.76 11.14 -15.49
C MET A 1 51.66 11.16 -14.43
N ASN A 2 50.64 12.01 -14.60
CA ASN A 2 49.56 12.16 -13.63
C ASN A 2 48.29 11.57 -14.25
N THR A 3 47.86 10.43 -13.74
CA THR A 3 46.58 9.81 -14.11
C THR A 3 45.47 10.51 -13.33
N VAL A 4 44.61 11.25 -14.02
CA VAL A 4 43.38 11.81 -13.45
C VAL A 4 42.27 10.79 -13.63
N LEU A 5 41.73 10.27 -12.53
CA LEU A 5 40.59 9.36 -12.53
C LEU A 5 39.30 10.18 -12.42
N ILE A 6 38.55 10.30 -13.52
CA ILE A 6 37.26 10.97 -13.55
C ILE A 6 36.18 9.92 -13.31
N ILE A 7 35.59 9.92 -12.11
CA ILE A 7 34.42 9.10 -11.79
C ILE A 7 33.18 9.89 -12.21
N LEU A 8 32.64 9.59 -13.38
CA LEU A 8 31.33 10.08 -13.84
C LEU A 8 30.24 9.33 -13.07
N GLY A 9 29.83 9.86 -11.92
CA GLY A 9 28.67 9.37 -11.20
C GLY A 9 27.40 9.73 -11.96
N THR A 10 26.78 8.76 -12.63
CA THR A 10 25.43 8.92 -13.19
C THR A 10 24.44 8.96 -12.02
N ILE A 11 23.90 10.14 -11.73
CA ILE A 11 22.74 10.26 -10.83
C ILE A 11 21.56 9.64 -11.58
N ALA A 12 21.25 8.38 -11.28
CA ALA A 12 20.05 7.72 -11.77
C ALA A 12 18.85 8.39 -11.09
N PHE A 13 18.19 9.30 -11.81
CA PHE A 13 16.86 9.74 -11.43
C PHE A 13 15.90 8.57 -11.64
N ALA A 14 15.56 7.88 -10.57
CA ALA A 14 14.49 6.89 -10.59
C ALA A 14 13.16 7.66 -10.77
N PHE A 15 12.65 7.68 -12.00
CA PHE A 15 11.28 8.13 -12.26
C PHE A 15 10.32 7.19 -11.56
N ALA A 16 9.33 7.74 -10.86
CA ALA A 16 8.28 6.93 -10.26
C ALA A 16 7.49 6.20 -11.36
N GLU A 17 7.49 4.87 -11.32
CA GLU A 17 6.64 4.07 -12.19
C GLU A 17 5.20 4.12 -11.66
N GLN A 18 4.31 4.70 -12.46
CA GLN A 18 2.87 4.68 -12.14
C GLN A 18 2.30 3.27 -12.33
N PRO A 19 1.26 2.89 -11.56
CA PRO A 19 0.61 1.59 -11.74
C PRO A 19 0.10 1.46 -13.18
N PRO A 20 0.42 0.36 -13.89
CA PRO A 20 -0.04 0.16 -15.26
C PRO A 20 -1.57 0.02 -15.28
N THR A 21 -2.17 0.46 -16.38
CA THR A 21 -3.54 0.05 -16.70
C THR A 21 -3.52 -1.44 -17.03
N VAL A 22 -4.32 -2.21 -16.32
CA VAL A 22 -4.48 -3.66 -16.55
C VAL A 22 -5.86 -3.96 -17.13
N GLN A 23 -5.99 -5.04 -17.87
CA GLN A 23 -7.28 -5.48 -18.40
C GLN A 23 -8.12 -6.19 -17.34
N GLU A 24 -7.46 -6.94 -16.45
CA GLU A 24 -8.08 -7.67 -15.36
C GLU A 24 -7.18 -7.67 -14.12
N CYS A 25 -7.78 -7.87 -12.94
CA CYS A 25 -7.03 -8.07 -11.71
C CYS A 25 -6.30 -9.41 -11.75
N LEU A 26 -5.11 -9.48 -11.15
CA LEU A 26 -4.37 -10.74 -11.07
C LEU A 26 -5.13 -11.78 -10.24
N ASN A 27 -5.23 -12.99 -10.80
CA ASN A 27 -5.80 -14.13 -10.10
C ASN A 27 -4.76 -14.77 -9.16
N LEU A 28 -4.49 -14.09 -8.05
CA LEU A 28 -3.56 -14.54 -7.03
C LEU A 28 -4.22 -15.46 -6.00
N THR A 29 -3.48 -16.44 -5.48
CA THR A 29 -3.91 -17.25 -4.34
C THR A 29 -3.83 -16.41 -3.07
N ALA A 30 -4.94 -16.29 -2.34
CA ALA A 30 -4.96 -15.61 -1.03
C ALA A 30 -4.39 -16.51 0.07
N LYS A 31 -3.99 -15.92 1.20
CA LYS A 31 -3.49 -16.66 2.37
C LYS A 31 -4.50 -17.73 2.81
N ALA A 32 -4.06 -18.98 2.86
CA ALA A 32 -4.86 -20.07 3.39
C ALA A 32 -4.98 -19.98 4.93
N ASN A 33 -6.09 -20.52 5.48
CA ASN A 33 -6.38 -20.50 6.92
C ASN A 33 -6.24 -19.10 7.53
N PHE A 34 -6.70 -18.09 6.80
CA PHE A 34 -6.62 -16.70 7.22
C PHE A 34 -7.61 -16.40 8.35
N GLU A 35 -7.17 -15.58 9.30
CA GLU A 35 -7.95 -15.17 10.47
C GLU A 35 -8.31 -13.68 10.37
N PRO A 36 -9.48 -13.31 9.81
CA PRO A 36 -9.83 -11.92 9.54
C PRO A 36 -9.80 -11.03 10.79
N GLN A 37 -10.28 -11.55 11.92
CA GLN A 37 -10.34 -10.82 13.18
C GLN A 37 -8.94 -10.45 13.72
N ASN A 38 -7.91 -11.22 13.36
CA ASN A 38 -6.54 -10.93 13.77
C ASN A 38 -5.84 -9.95 12.82
N TYR A 39 -6.25 -9.90 11.56
CA TYR A 39 -5.68 -9.00 10.58
C TYR A 39 -6.35 -7.62 10.54
N PHE A 40 -7.68 -7.57 10.48
CA PHE A 40 -8.48 -6.35 10.33
C PHE A 40 -8.73 -5.65 11.68
N LYS A 41 -7.67 -5.49 12.46
CA LYS A 41 -7.67 -4.74 13.72
C LYS A 41 -6.45 -3.84 13.77
N GLY A 42 -6.58 -2.65 14.36
CA GLY A 42 -5.46 -1.76 14.65
C GLY A 42 -4.83 -1.13 13.41
N VAL A 43 -3.54 -0.82 13.50
CA VAL A 43 -2.83 0.02 12.51
C VAL A 43 -1.83 -0.79 11.69
N TRP A 44 -1.71 -0.44 10.41
CA TRP A 44 -0.70 -0.89 9.48
C TRP A 44 0.00 0.33 8.84
N TYR A 45 1.33 0.36 8.89
CA TYR A 45 2.17 1.36 8.26
C TYR A 45 2.73 0.80 6.96
N LEU A 46 2.58 1.51 5.85
CA LEU A 46 3.08 1.04 4.56
C LEU A 46 4.61 1.08 4.54
N SER A 47 5.22 -0.07 4.22
CA SER A 47 6.66 -0.30 4.20
C SER A 47 7.21 -0.29 2.77
N TYR A 48 6.51 -0.99 1.88
CA TYR A 48 6.84 -1.05 0.45
C TYR A 48 5.59 -1.00 -0.42
N ILE A 49 5.73 -0.44 -1.61
CA ILE A 49 4.69 -0.44 -2.64
C ILE A 49 5.34 -0.59 -4.01
N LYS A 50 4.75 -1.42 -4.86
CA LYS A 50 5.33 -1.67 -6.19
C LYS A 50 5.34 -0.40 -7.04
N TYR A 51 4.21 0.29 -7.09
CA TYR A 51 4.04 1.49 -7.90
C TYR A 51 3.57 2.67 -7.04
N ALA A 52 4.39 3.69 -6.90
CA ALA A 52 3.99 4.94 -6.27
C ALA A 52 4.92 6.08 -6.67
N ASP A 53 4.37 7.29 -6.68
CA ASP A 53 5.18 8.50 -6.55
C ASP A 53 5.91 8.48 -5.19
N PRO A 54 7.05 9.17 -5.03
CA PRO A 54 7.90 9.04 -3.84
C PRO A 54 7.18 9.37 -2.51
N THR A 55 6.12 10.19 -2.53
CA THR A 55 5.30 10.48 -1.33
C THR A 55 4.16 9.49 -1.14
N GLY A 56 3.77 8.75 -2.19
CA GLY A 56 2.69 7.76 -2.16
C GLY A 56 2.97 6.54 -1.29
N ILE A 57 4.22 6.35 -0.86
CA ILE A 57 4.63 5.32 0.11
C ILE A 57 4.29 5.70 1.56
N CYS A 58 4.13 6.99 1.87
CA CYS A 58 3.81 7.45 3.22
C CYS A 58 2.31 7.35 3.50
N ARG A 59 1.85 6.11 3.73
CA ARG A 59 0.47 5.81 4.05
C ARG A 59 0.35 4.97 5.32
N VAL A 60 -0.66 5.28 6.10
CA VAL A 60 -1.01 4.52 7.31
C VAL A 60 -2.47 4.13 7.24
N SER A 61 -2.78 2.86 7.48
CA SER A 61 -4.15 2.35 7.48
C SER A 61 -4.54 1.88 8.87
N LYS A 62 -5.67 2.38 9.39
CA LYS A 62 -6.38 1.80 10.52
C LYS A 62 -7.49 0.87 10.01
N LEU A 63 -7.55 -0.34 10.55
CA LEU A 63 -8.53 -1.36 10.20
C LEU A 63 -9.33 -1.73 11.44
N ASP A 64 -10.64 -1.85 11.30
CA ASP A 64 -11.54 -2.28 12.36
C ASP A 64 -12.61 -3.22 11.78
N THR A 65 -12.72 -4.44 12.30
CA THR A 65 -13.87 -5.31 12.04
C THR A 65 -15.07 -4.83 12.85
N LEU A 66 -16.21 -4.65 12.19
CA LEU A 66 -17.46 -4.19 12.80
C LEU A 66 -18.29 -5.37 13.32
N SER A 67 -19.30 -5.07 14.12
CA SER A 67 -20.18 -6.08 14.75
C SER A 67 -20.97 -6.91 13.75
N ASP A 68 -21.22 -6.38 12.55
CA ASP A 68 -21.89 -7.08 11.45
C ASP A 68 -20.92 -7.95 10.61
N GLY A 69 -19.64 -7.99 10.98
CA GLY A 69 -18.59 -8.73 10.28
C GLY A 69 -17.97 -8.00 9.09
N SER A 70 -18.43 -6.78 8.76
CA SER A 70 -17.79 -5.93 7.77
C SER A 70 -16.49 -5.32 8.30
N VAL A 71 -15.67 -4.75 7.40
CA VAL A 71 -14.38 -4.14 7.74
C VAL A 71 -14.41 -2.66 7.40
N GLN A 72 -14.14 -1.81 8.39
CA GLN A 72 -13.81 -0.42 8.15
C GLN A 72 -12.30 -0.27 7.93
N LYS A 73 -11.91 0.43 6.87
CA LYS A 73 -10.52 0.81 6.60
C LYS A 73 -10.43 2.33 6.46
N LYS A 74 -9.63 2.96 7.30
CA LYS A 74 -9.27 4.38 7.19
C LYS A 74 -7.80 4.51 6.83
N THR A 75 -7.49 5.11 5.69
CA THR A 75 -6.11 5.30 5.25
C THR A 75 -5.79 6.78 5.21
N TYR A 76 -4.66 7.16 5.78
CA TYR A 76 -4.16 8.53 5.81
C TYR A 76 -2.87 8.60 5.00
N GLY A 77 -2.66 9.72 4.32
CA GLY A 77 -1.41 9.99 3.60
C GLY A 77 -1.32 11.44 3.18
N TYR A 78 -0.32 11.74 2.37
CA TYR A 78 -0.14 13.07 1.80
C TYR A 78 0.51 13.01 0.42
N THR A 79 0.34 14.08 -0.33
CA THR A 79 1.10 14.37 -1.54
C THR A 79 1.86 15.67 -1.35
N GLU A 80 3.11 15.72 -1.83
CA GLU A 80 3.84 16.98 -1.90
C GLU A 80 3.61 17.61 -3.27
N SER A 81 3.21 18.87 -3.28
CA SER A 81 3.08 19.69 -4.47
C SER A 81 3.96 20.93 -4.36
N GLY A 82 4.18 21.64 -5.46
CA GLY A 82 4.92 22.91 -5.43
C GLY A 82 4.29 24.00 -4.55
N LYS A 83 3.07 23.76 -4.03
CA LYS A 83 2.34 24.64 -3.12
C LYS A 83 2.40 24.22 -1.65
N GLY A 84 2.94 23.04 -1.34
CA GLY A 84 3.04 22.50 0.02
C GLY A 84 2.59 21.04 0.11
N THR A 85 2.21 20.65 1.33
CA THR A 85 1.77 19.28 1.65
C THR A 85 0.25 19.22 1.67
N ASP A 86 -0.31 18.42 0.78
CA ASP A 86 -1.73 18.15 0.71
C ASP A 86 -2.01 16.81 1.39
N PHE A 87 -2.63 16.85 2.57
CA PHE A 87 -3.05 15.65 3.28
C PHE A 87 -4.36 15.13 2.69
N PHE A 88 -4.52 13.81 2.75
CA PHE A 88 -5.75 13.15 2.34
C PHE A 88 -6.05 11.97 3.27
N HIS A 89 -7.31 11.62 3.31
CA HIS A 89 -7.76 10.37 3.91
C HIS A 89 -8.70 9.61 2.98
N VAL A 90 -8.73 8.30 3.14
CA VAL A 90 -9.60 7.38 2.41
C VAL A 90 -10.36 6.55 3.43
N ASN A 91 -11.68 6.68 3.43
CA ASN A 91 -12.58 5.85 4.23
C ASN A 91 -13.16 4.76 3.34
N CYS A 92 -13.01 3.50 3.72
CA CYS A 92 -13.55 2.38 2.99
C CYS A 92 -14.40 1.49 3.89
N ASN A 93 -15.55 1.06 3.39
CA ASN A 93 -16.37 0.00 3.98
C ASN A 93 -16.19 -1.27 3.16
N GLY A 94 -15.84 -2.37 3.83
CA GLY A 94 -15.37 -3.60 3.22
C GLY A 94 -16.25 -4.80 3.55
N THR A 95 -16.58 -5.59 2.54
CA THR A 95 -17.26 -6.87 2.71
C THR A 95 -16.28 -8.01 2.48
N LEU A 96 -16.14 -8.90 3.47
CA LEU A 96 -15.28 -10.08 3.37
C LEU A 96 -15.91 -11.12 2.43
N LYS A 97 -15.11 -11.67 1.52
CA LYS A 97 -15.48 -12.82 0.68
C LYS A 97 -15.21 -14.13 1.44
N SER A 98 -15.65 -15.26 0.87
CA SER A 98 -15.41 -16.59 1.44
C SER A 98 -13.91 -16.81 1.72
N GLY A 99 -13.60 -17.37 2.89
CA GLY A 99 -12.22 -17.52 3.40
C GLY A 99 -11.62 -16.26 4.02
N GLY A 100 -12.27 -15.10 3.93
CA GLY A 100 -11.96 -13.88 4.68
C GLY A 100 -10.69 -13.13 4.28
N ALA A 101 -9.78 -13.74 3.50
CA ALA A 101 -8.55 -13.10 3.04
C ALA A 101 -8.74 -12.12 1.86
N ILE A 102 -9.94 -12.11 1.26
CA ILE A 102 -10.31 -11.23 0.16
C ILE A 102 -11.46 -10.33 0.64
N VAL A 103 -11.35 -9.04 0.33
CA VAL A 103 -12.31 -8.00 0.74
C VAL A 103 -12.64 -7.10 -0.44
N SER A 104 -13.91 -6.79 -0.63
CA SER A 104 -14.36 -5.77 -1.58
C SER A 104 -14.68 -4.49 -0.82
N PHE A 105 -14.02 -3.40 -1.17
CA PHE A 105 -14.15 -2.10 -0.53
C PHE A 105 -14.85 -1.09 -1.44
N HIS A 106 -15.85 -0.42 -0.86
CA HIS A 106 -16.36 0.85 -1.35
C HIS A 106 -15.64 1.98 -0.60
N CYS A 107 -14.91 2.83 -1.32
CA CYS A 107 -14.02 3.84 -0.75
C CYS A 107 -14.42 5.26 -1.15
N GLU A 108 -14.19 6.19 -0.24
CA GLU A 108 -14.31 7.63 -0.45
C GLU A 108 -13.00 8.31 -0.03
N GLN A 109 -12.38 9.04 -0.95
CA GLN A 109 -11.17 9.82 -0.70
C GLN A 109 -11.49 11.31 -0.61
N SER A 110 -11.01 11.95 0.45
CA SER A 110 -11.15 13.39 0.69
C SER A 110 -9.77 14.01 0.94
N GLY A 111 -9.57 15.24 0.45
CA GLY A 111 -8.39 16.05 0.73
C GLY A 111 -8.63 17.08 1.84
N ASN A 112 -7.66 17.97 2.04
CA ASN A 112 -7.75 19.09 3.00
C ASN A 112 -8.75 20.18 2.61
N GLU A 113 -9.02 20.37 1.32
CA GLU A 113 -9.94 21.39 0.82
C GLU A 113 -11.30 20.75 0.55
N GLY A 114 -12.38 21.37 1.03
CA GLY A 114 -13.76 20.85 1.11
C GLY A 114 -14.46 20.61 -0.24
N GLY A 115 -13.80 19.93 -1.17
CA GLY A 115 -14.38 19.37 -2.39
C GLY A 115 -15.12 18.06 -2.11
N GLU A 116 -15.91 17.65 -3.10
CA GLU A 116 -16.66 16.39 -3.05
C GLU A 116 -15.70 15.18 -2.98
N PRO A 117 -15.97 14.19 -2.12
CA PRO A 117 -15.15 12.99 -2.03
C PRO A 117 -15.11 12.20 -3.34
N ILE A 118 -13.93 11.71 -3.70
CA ILE A 118 -13.76 10.81 -4.86
C ILE A 118 -14.15 9.40 -4.43
N LYS A 119 -15.17 8.84 -5.06
CA LYS A 119 -15.67 7.49 -4.78
C LYS A 119 -15.07 6.47 -5.73
N PHE A 120 -14.66 5.31 -5.21
CA PHE A 120 -14.12 4.23 -6.03
C PHE A 120 -14.27 2.86 -5.36
N GLU A 121 -14.26 1.82 -6.20
CA GLU A 121 -14.26 0.42 -5.77
C GLU A 121 -12.84 -0.14 -5.77
N MET A 122 -12.50 -0.91 -4.74
CA MET A 122 -11.21 -1.58 -4.60
C MET A 122 -11.38 -2.98 -4.03
N ASP A 123 -10.85 -3.97 -4.74
CA ASP A 123 -10.67 -5.31 -4.20
C ASP A 123 -9.29 -5.45 -3.54
N GLY A 124 -9.30 -6.09 -2.39
CA GLY A 124 -8.18 -6.35 -1.53
C GLY A 124 -7.93 -7.82 -1.31
N LYS A 125 -6.67 -8.25 -1.29
CA LYS A 125 -6.31 -9.65 -1.06
C LYS A 125 -5.05 -9.76 -0.21
N VAL A 126 -5.16 -10.40 0.95
CA VAL A 126 -4.00 -10.74 1.79
C VAL A 126 -3.33 -11.99 1.22
N LEU A 127 -2.06 -11.85 0.83
CA LEU A 127 -1.26 -12.92 0.25
C LEU A 127 -0.47 -13.66 1.33
N GLU A 128 0.09 -12.93 2.29
CA GLU A 128 0.78 -13.48 3.45
C GLU A 128 0.73 -12.48 4.61
N THR A 129 0.72 -12.97 5.85
CA THR A 129 0.85 -12.17 7.06
C THR A 129 1.08 -13.09 8.26
N ASP A 130 1.86 -12.61 9.22
CA ASP A 130 1.97 -13.18 10.57
C ASP A 130 1.04 -12.47 11.57
N TYR A 131 0.18 -11.57 11.09
CA TYR A 131 -0.76 -10.71 11.80
C TYR A 131 -0.13 -9.62 12.68
N ASN A 132 1.10 -9.85 13.16
CA ASN A 132 1.73 -9.09 14.23
C ASN A 132 2.88 -8.19 13.78
N ASN A 133 3.54 -8.50 12.67
CA ASN A 133 4.70 -7.74 12.20
C ASN A 133 4.56 -7.29 10.77
N PHE A 134 4.11 -8.16 9.85
CA PHE A 134 4.08 -7.83 8.42
C PHE A 134 2.82 -8.31 7.71
N SER A 135 2.55 -7.69 6.57
CA SER A 135 1.56 -8.15 5.60
C SER A 135 2.08 -7.95 4.19
N VAL A 136 1.87 -8.95 3.34
CA VAL A 136 1.92 -8.82 1.88
C VAL A 136 0.48 -8.80 1.37
N TYR A 137 0.11 -7.70 0.72
CA TYR A 137 -1.27 -7.41 0.36
C TYR A 137 -1.35 -6.88 -1.06
N TYR A 138 -2.31 -7.39 -1.82
CA TYR A 138 -2.59 -6.98 -3.19
C TYR A 138 -3.86 -6.14 -3.24
N ILE A 139 -3.84 -5.06 -4.04
CA ILE A 139 -5.02 -4.28 -4.38
C ILE A 139 -5.27 -4.25 -5.87
N CYS A 140 -6.53 -4.19 -6.24
CA CYS A 140 -6.99 -3.91 -7.58
C CYS A 140 -8.18 -2.96 -7.52
N TYR A 141 -8.16 -1.86 -8.25
CA TYR A 141 -9.17 -0.80 -8.12
C TYR A 141 -9.43 -0.11 -9.45
N LYS A 142 -10.64 0.44 -9.59
CA LYS A 142 -10.99 1.24 -10.76
C LYS A 142 -10.61 2.70 -10.53
N SER A 143 -9.99 3.30 -11.53
CA SER A 143 -9.64 4.72 -11.60
C SER A 143 -10.20 5.26 -12.92
N GLY A 144 -11.42 5.80 -12.87
CA GLY A 144 -12.21 6.05 -14.07
C GLY A 144 -12.57 4.74 -14.78
N GLU A 145 -12.33 4.68 -16.09
CA GLU A 145 -12.52 3.46 -16.89
C GLU A 145 -11.36 2.46 -16.78
N ASN A 146 -10.23 2.90 -16.23
CA ASN A 146 -9.03 2.07 -16.13
C ASN A 146 -9.02 1.23 -14.87
N LEU A 147 -8.63 -0.03 -15.00
CA LEU A 147 -8.31 -0.88 -13.87
C LEU A 147 -6.82 -0.75 -13.54
N LYS A 148 -6.50 -0.60 -12.26
CA LYS A 148 -5.13 -0.47 -11.75
C LYS A 148 -4.92 -1.47 -10.63
N GLU A 149 -3.67 -1.85 -10.41
CA GLU A 149 -3.31 -2.78 -9.35
C GLU A 149 -2.04 -2.37 -8.62
N ASN A 150 -1.82 -2.96 -7.44
CA ASN A 150 -0.57 -2.78 -6.72
C ASN A 150 -0.30 -3.91 -5.74
N PHE A 151 0.99 -4.13 -5.46
CA PHE A 151 1.45 -4.96 -4.35
C PHE A 151 1.98 -4.04 -3.26
N LEU A 152 1.56 -4.31 -2.03
CA LEU A 152 1.88 -3.55 -0.85
C LEU A 152 2.49 -4.49 0.19
N VAL A 153 3.46 -3.95 0.91
CA VAL A 153 3.98 -4.58 2.13
C VAL A 153 3.79 -3.59 3.25
N ALA A 154 3.16 -4.01 4.33
CA ALA A 154 2.89 -3.16 5.48
C ALA A 154 3.40 -3.79 6.78
N SER A 155 3.69 -2.95 7.77
CA SER A 155 4.15 -3.33 9.09
C SER A 155 3.22 -2.87 10.20
N ARG A 156 3.20 -3.59 11.32
CA ARG A 156 2.57 -3.10 12.57
C ARG A 156 3.41 -2.04 13.28
N HIS A 157 4.70 -1.96 12.99
CA HIS A 157 5.64 -1.06 13.64
C HIS A 157 5.58 0.33 12.99
N LYS A 158 5.53 1.38 13.83
CA LYS A 158 5.53 2.77 13.35
C LYS A 158 6.79 3.01 12.51
N GLY A 159 6.64 3.70 11.39
CA GLY A 159 7.72 3.89 10.42
C GLY A 159 7.88 2.75 9.41
N GLY A 160 7.05 1.71 9.48
CA GLY A 160 7.00 0.67 8.43
C GLY A 160 8.20 -0.28 8.42
N GLU A 161 8.92 -0.43 9.52
CA GLU A 161 9.99 -1.42 9.61
C GLU A 161 9.41 -2.85 9.58
N VAL A 162 9.88 -3.70 8.67
CA VAL A 162 9.50 -5.12 8.60
C VAL A 162 10.64 -5.99 9.11
N THR A 163 10.29 -7.09 9.76
CA THR A 163 11.24 -7.98 10.45
C THR A 163 11.50 -9.30 9.72
N ASP A 164 10.71 -9.63 8.69
CA ASP A 164 10.81 -10.88 7.93
C ASP A 164 10.87 -10.65 6.41
N ASP A 165 11.94 -9.97 5.98
CA ASP A 165 12.22 -9.72 4.57
C ASP A 165 12.27 -11.02 3.74
N SER A 166 12.66 -12.14 4.37
CA SER A 166 12.78 -13.44 3.69
C SER A 166 11.42 -13.99 3.25
N LYS A 167 10.46 -14.06 4.18
CA LYS A 167 9.11 -14.55 3.90
C LYS A 167 8.36 -13.62 2.95
N ILE A 168 8.52 -12.31 3.12
CA ILE A 168 7.96 -11.30 2.21
C ILE A 168 8.48 -11.51 0.78
N ALA A 169 9.80 -11.63 0.62
CA ALA A 169 10.43 -11.82 -0.68
C ALA A 169 10.02 -13.15 -1.33
N GLU A 170 9.95 -14.24 -0.56
CA GLU A 170 9.47 -15.54 -1.04
C GLU A 170 8.04 -15.45 -1.55
N THR A 171 7.11 -14.87 -0.77
CA THR A 171 5.71 -14.70 -1.17
C THR A 171 5.61 -13.90 -2.47
N LEU A 172 6.28 -12.75 -2.55
CA LEU A 172 6.29 -11.91 -3.75
C LEU A 172 6.85 -12.65 -4.98
N LYS A 173 7.91 -13.45 -4.79
CA LYS A 173 8.54 -14.22 -5.86
C LYS A 173 7.62 -15.27 -6.46
N THR A 174 6.73 -15.88 -5.66
CA THR A 174 5.71 -16.82 -6.19
C THR A 174 4.75 -16.16 -7.20
N HIS A 175 4.68 -14.83 -7.20
CA HIS A 175 3.87 -14.01 -8.10
C HIS A 175 4.73 -13.21 -9.10
N GLY A 176 6.00 -13.59 -9.28
CA GLY A 176 6.92 -12.92 -10.19
C GLY A 176 7.28 -11.49 -9.78
N GLN A 177 7.07 -11.14 -8.51
CA GLN A 177 7.41 -9.83 -7.96
C GLN A 177 8.71 -9.92 -7.14
N TYR A 178 9.45 -8.81 -7.08
CA TYR A 178 10.73 -8.73 -6.38
C TYR A 178 10.75 -7.49 -5.49
N LEU A 179 10.96 -7.69 -4.18
CA LEU A 179 10.85 -6.62 -3.18
C LEU A 179 11.86 -5.48 -3.41
N ASP A 180 13.04 -5.78 -3.96
CA ASP A 180 14.07 -4.79 -4.30
C ASP A 180 13.66 -3.84 -5.44
N LYS A 181 12.58 -4.15 -6.15
CA LYS A 181 12.00 -3.27 -7.18
C LYS A 181 10.89 -2.38 -6.65
N PHE A 182 10.48 -2.55 -5.40
CA PHE A 182 9.41 -1.75 -4.82
C PHE A 182 9.96 -0.45 -4.26
N VAL A 183 9.13 0.58 -4.29
CA VAL A 183 9.39 1.82 -3.55
C VAL A 183 9.33 1.51 -2.06
N SER A 184 10.31 1.98 -1.29
CA SER A 184 10.42 1.75 0.16
C SER A 184 10.34 3.05 0.94
N ASN A 185 9.77 2.99 2.14
CA ASN A 185 9.71 4.14 3.04
C ASN A 185 11.01 4.39 3.83
N LYS A 186 12.01 3.48 3.78
CA LYS A 186 13.23 3.52 4.61
C LYS A 186 14.01 4.84 4.50
N ASN A 187 13.96 5.49 3.34
CA ASN A 187 14.67 6.75 3.06
C ASN A 187 13.73 7.96 2.93
N VAL A 188 12.48 7.84 3.41
CA VAL A 188 11.48 8.89 3.33
C VAL A 188 11.03 9.29 4.73
N ILE A 189 11.09 10.58 5.04
CA ILE A 189 10.53 11.12 6.28
C ILE A 189 9.03 11.31 6.07
N CYS A 190 8.23 10.36 6.55
CA CYS A 190 6.78 10.45 6.47
C CYS A 190 6.22 11.42 7.51
N LYS A 191 5.40 12.36 7.06
CA LYS A 191 4.62 13.25 7.92
C LYS A 191 3.42 12.52 8.49
N ASP A 192 3.17 12.68 9.79
CA ASP A 192 1.94 12.21 10.41
C ASP A 192 0.76 13.09 9.93
N HIS A 193 -0.36 12.46 9.59
CA HIS A 193 -1.58 13.18 9.21
C HIS A 193 -2.17 13.85 10.47
N PRO A 194 -2.73 15.07 10.39
CA PRO A 194 -3.24 15.78 11.58
C PRO A 194 -4.28 15.01 12.41
N ASP A 195 -5.10 14.21 11.73
CA ASP A 195 -6.16 13.38 12.34
C ASP A 195 -5.70 11.96 12.74
N PHE A 196 -4.40 11.65 12.68
CA PHE A 196 -3.84 10.34 13.02
C PHE A 196 -2.96 10.42 14.28
#